data_AF-W6QTD0-F1
#
_entry.id   AF-W6QTD0-F1
#
_cell.length_a   1.000
_cell.length_b   1.000
_cell.length_c   1.000
_cell.angle_alpha   90.00
_cell.angle_beta   90.00
_cell.angle_gamma   90.00
#
_symmetry.space_group_name_H-M   'P 1'
#
loop_
_entity.id
_entity.type
_entity.pdbx_description
1 polymer ?
#
loop_
_entity_poly.entity_id
_entity_poly.type
_entity_poly.pdbx_seq_one_letter_code
_entity_poly.pdbx_strand_id
1 'polypeptide(L)'
;MADPPAGGPEPPPTNTQETQASFSVEDFQPRVSIDAGQIIGKRTRNGEAYTPAEGTGRITTREVWKLIDNLKDIIHRQTTLIESTKADLEEVKHDQNVLREQNDRLHEEVRALRAQIETSPQPNPPRTWAAIAASGTSDPQPSLQRPEKDRNCVRISTQRLSVDPRDNESREGNSFGRYLSTDSANPYIRSALLSAPPTQDAQVAGIGTTKTGYLVRFKDPGSAEAARNNTEWLNELGKNTKLVKPRFGVVVHRTPTENFDLENANSQAIQTIMEENDLAEQGFQIEELAWLKRKDKVLGKFASLGIWFDSAEGAEYILNNGLLVGQRYIGSVERREIKKKRCFRCQRFGHLAWSYKETPRCGHCAGQHERERCPPGVRARVPNTIDLQPYQMLEKYLRILQLNMMKSGPRMEALINDPQSRELDVLLIQEPSITTYRTHINHSAWHLSRPTTQTDAVRFRSLLYVNRRISTSSHRQLPYDHPDVAAVKIWTADSQRW
;
A
#
# COMPACT_ATOMS: atom_id res chain seq x y z
N MET A 1 -0.72 52.13 42.28
CA MET A 1 -2.00 51.41 42.43
C MET A 1 -2.11 50.51 41.22
N ALA A 2 -1.64 49.27 41.35
CA ALA A 2 -2.38 48.10 41.83
C ALA A 2 -3.15 47.43 40.66
N ASP A 3 -2.70 46.23 40.29
CA ASP A 3 -3.41 45.30 39.41
C ASP A 3 -4.81 44.96 39.95
N PRO A 4 -5.72 44.57 39.04
CA PRO A 4 -6.58 43.41 39.31
C PRO A 4 -6.53 42.36 38.18
N PRO A 5 -6.95 41.12 38.47
CA PRO A 5 -6.35 39.92 37.91
C PRO A 5 -7.00 39.44 36.59
N ALA A 6 -6.20 38.70 35.82
CA ALA A 6 -6.65 37.90 34.69
C ALA A 6 -7.65 36.83 35.14
N GLY A 7 -8.88 36.93 34.64
CA GLY A 7 -9.89 35.88 34.70
C GLY A 7 -9.48 34.70 33.81
N GLY A 8 -9.63 33.48 34.34
CA GLY A 8 -9.36 32.23 33.63
C GLY A 8 -10.31 31.97 32.46
N PRO A 9 -9.99 30.98 31.61
CA PRO A 9 -10.76 30.70 30.40
C PRO A 9 -12.14 30.10 30.69
N GLU A 10 -13.15 30.61 30.00
CA GLU A 10 -14.51 30.09 29.95
C GLU A 10 -14.55 28.60 29.52
N PRO A 11 -15.45 27.79 30.11
CA PRO A 11 -15.67 26.42 29.67
C PRO A 11 -16.50 26.36 28.38
N PRO A 12 -16.19 25.47 27.42
CA PRO A 12 -17.04 25.23 26.26
C PRO A 12 -18.34 24.48 26.64
N PRO A 13 -19.42 24.68 25.85
CA PRO A 13 -20.77 24.30 26.24
C PRO A 13 -21.01 22.78 26.26
N THR A 14 -21.65 22.35 27.33
CA THR A 14 -22.24 21.01 27.52
C THR A 14 -23.40 20.81 26.56
N ASN A 15 -23.37 19.75 25.75
CA ASN A 15 -24.59 19.11 25.28
C ASN A 15 -24.50 17.59 25.52
N THR A 16 -25.61 17.08 26.01
CA THR A 16 -25.81 15.81 26.68
C THR A 16 -26.43 14.80 25.71
N GLN A 17 -26.25 13.52 26.04
CA GLN A 17 -26.91 12.30 25.55
C GLN A 17 -26.14 11.51 24.47
N GLU A 18 -25.53 10.38 24.88
CA GLU A 18 -26.10 9.06 24.60
C GLU A 18 -25.25 7.93 25.24
N THR A 19 -25.88 7.23 26.18
CA THR A 19 -25.78 5.79 26.47
C THR A 19 -24.40 5.19 26.81
N GLN A 20 -24.10 5.10 28.12
CA GLN A 20 -23.14 4.15 28.66
C GLN A 20 -23.68 2.71 28.53
N ALA A 21 -23.09 1.91 27.67
CA ALA A 21 -23.10 0.46 27.81
C ALA A 21 -21.70 0.03 28.28
N SER A 22 -21.57 -0.26 29.57
CA SER A 22 -20.38 -0.87 30.16
C SER A 22 -20.35 -2.36 29.80
N PHE A 23 -19.34 -2.79 29.05
CA PHE A 23 -19.11 -4.22 28.76
C PHE A 23 -18.46 -4.90 29.98
N SER A 24 -19.05 -6.01 30.43
CA SER A 24 -18.52 -6.87 31.50
C SER A 24 -17.73 -8.06 30.93
N VAL A 25 -17.08 -8.81 31.82
CA VAL A 25 -16.10 -9.87 31.54
C VAL A 25 -16.71 -11.12 30.85
N GLU A 26 -18.03 -11.18 30.65
CA GLU A 26 -18.71 -12.29 29.97
C GLU A 26 -18.58 -12.33 28.43
N ASP A 27 -18.07 -11.29 27.77
CA ASP A 27 -17.98 -11.26 26.29
C ASP A 27 -16.81 -12.05 25.69
N PHE A 28 -15.94 -12.64 26.52
CA PHE A 28 -14.76 -13.39 26.09
C PHE A 28 -14.85 -14.90 26.37
N GLN A 29 -15.91 -15.57 25.91
CA GLN A 29 -15.90 -17.04 25.79
C GLN A 29 -15.88 -17.53 24.34
N PRO A 30 -15.09 -18.58 24.03
CA PRO A 30 -14.93 -19.11 22.68
C PRO A 30 -16.23 -19.75 22.19
N ARG A 31 -16.69 -19.33 21.00
CA ARG A 31 -17.81 -19.97 20.30
C ARG A 31 -17.32 -21.26 19.65
N VAL A 32 -17.63 -22.40 20.26
CA VAL A 32 -17.57 -23.70 19.59
C VAL A 32 -18.83 -23.84 18.74
N SER A 33 -18.67 -23.92 17.42
CA SER A 33 -19.75 -24.26 16.50
C SER A 33 -19.97 -25.77 16.58
N ILE A 34 -21.03 -26.20 17.27
CA ILE A 34 -21.55 -27.57 17.13
C ILE A 34 -22.61 -27.53 16.04
N ASP A 35 -22.34 -28.26 14.97
CA ASP A 35 -23.20 -28.46 13.82
C ASP A 35 -24.48 -29.17 14.24
N ALA A 36 -25.63 -28.54 14.01
CA ALA A 36 -26.94 -29.08 14.36
C ALA A 36 -27.57 -29.72 13.11
N GLY A 37 -27.33 -31.03 12.94
CA GLY A 37 -28.02 -31.85 11.95
C GLY A 37 -28.47 -33.19 12.57
N GLN A 38 -29.79 -33.32 12.78
CA GLN A 38 -30.52 -34.54 13.21
C GLN A 38 -30.17 -35.02 14.64
N ILE A 39 -31.09 -35.07 15.62
CA ILE A 39 -32.30 -35.90 15.62
C ILE A 39 -33.34 -35.28 16.57
N ILE A 40 -34.58 -35.36 16.10
CA ILE A 40 -35.87 -35.02 16.70
C ILE A 40 -36.12 -35.77 18.02
N GLY A 41 -36.63 -35.10 19.06
CA GLY A 41 -37.15 -35.83 20.22
C GLY A 41 -37.64 -35.04 21.44
N LYS A 42 -38.83 -34.45 21.33
CA LYS A 42 -39.80 -34.22 22.44
C LYS A 42 -39.41 -33.28 23.60
N ARG A 43 -39.85 -32.03 23.42
CA ARG A 43 -40.72 -31.25 24.33
C ARG A 43 -41.19 -32.00 25.59
N THR A 44 -40.74 -31.57 26.77
CA THR A 44 -41.59 -31.45 27.96
C THR A 44 -41.32 -30.12 28.64
N ARG A 45 -42.28 -29.23 28.44
CA ARG A 45 -42.57 -28.01 29.20
C ARG A 45 -42.84 -28.42 30.65
N ASN A 46 -42.11 -27.85 31.61
CA ASN A 46 -42.53 -27.54 32.98
C ASN A 46 -41.36 -26.88 33.72
N GLY A 47 -41.21 -25.57 33.54
CA GLY A 47 -40.39 -24.72 34.40
C GLY A 47 -41.33 -23.91 35.28
N GLU A 48 -41.77 -24.48 36.40
CA GLU A 48 -42.25 -23.67 37.51
C GLU A 48 -41.02 -23.11 38.23
N ALA A 49 -40.80 -21.82 38.03
CA ALA A 49 -39.87 -21.03 38.80
C ALA A 49 -40.34 -21.01 40.26
N TYR A 50 -39.64 -21.70 41.15
CA TYR A 50 -39.83 -21.53 42.58
C TYR A 50 -39.22 -20.19 43.01
N THR A 51 -40.07 -19.19 43.16
CA THR A 51 -39.81 -18.03 44.01
C THR A 51 -39.80 -18.49 45.49
N PRO A 52 -38.85 -18.05 46.32
CA PRO A 52 -38.83 -18.42 47.73
C PRO A 52 -39.88 -17.59 48.47
N ALA A 53 -40.99 -18.22 48.83
CA ALA A 53 -41.93 -17.66 49.79
C ALA A 53 -41.41 -17.93 51.21
N GLU A 54 -41.28 -16.87 52.00
CA GLU A 54 -40.98 -16.93 53.43
C GLU A 54 -41.99 -17.82 54.15
N GLY A 55 -41.50 -18.86 54.84
CA GLY A 55 -42.33 -19.76 55.61
C GLY A 55 -41.56 -20.94 56.21
N THR A 56 -41.03 -20.76 57.42
CA THR A 56 -40.74 -21.83 58.40
C THR A 56 -39.87 -23.03 57.94
N GLY A 57 -38.56 -22.82 57.90
CA GLY A 57 -37.57 -23.54 58.74
C GLY A 57 -37.57 -25.07 58.94
N ARG A 58 -38.21 -25.91 58.13
CA ARG A 58 -37.98 -27.37 58.16
C ARG A 58 -37.96 -27.99 56.77
N ILE A 59 -36.75 -28.17 56.22
CA ILE A 59 -36.48 -28.98 55.04
C ILE A 59 -36.97 -30.41 55.31
N THR A 60 -37.81 -30.95 54.44
CA THR A 60 -38.31 -32.31 54.61
C THR A 60 -37.26 -33.32 54.18
N THR A 61 -37.18 -34.48 54.85
CA THR A 61 -36.21 -35.53 54.50
C THR A 61 -36.32 -35.94 53.02
N ARG A 62 -37.52 -35.92 52.45
CA ARG A 62 -37.78 -36.23 51.04
C ARG A 62 -37.11 -35.25 50.06
N GLU A 63 -37.03 -33.97 50.39
CA GLU A 63 -36.35 -32.97 49.57
C GLU A 63 -34.84 -33.14 49.63
N VAL A 64 -34.30 -33.50 50.80
CA VAL A 64 -32.88 -33.86 50.95
C VAL A 64 -32.52 -35.07 50.08
N TRP A 65 -33.35 -36.11 50.08
CA TRP A 65 -33.12 -37.29 49.22
C TRP A 65 -33.12 -36.96 47.74
N LYS A 66 -34.05 -36.11 47.27
CA LYS A 66 -34.07 -35.65 45.87
C LYS A 66 -32.82 -34.83 45.51
N LEU A 67 -32.36 -33.98 46.43
CA LEU A 67 -31.14 -33.20 46.21
C LEU A 67 -29.90 -34.10 46.14
N ILE A 68 -29.82 -35.12 47.00
CA ILE A 68 -28.74 -36.11 46.99
C ILE A 68 -28.73 -36.89 45.67
N ASP A 69 -29.90 -37.29 45.17
CA ASP A 69 -30.00 -38.04 43.91
C ASP A 69 -29.56 -37.19 42.71
N ASN A 70 -30.02 -35.94 42.66
CA ASN A 70 -29.58 -34.98 41.64
C ASN A 70 -28.06 -34.72 41.71
N LEU A 71 -27.49 -34.60 42.92
CA LEU A 71 -26.05 -34.43 43.11
C LEU A 71 -25.27 -35.66 42.61
N LYS A 72 -25.76 -36.88 42.88
CA LYS A 72 -25.15 -38.12 42.37
C LYS A 72 -25.12 -38.15 40.84
N ASP A 73 -26.23 -37.80 40.20
CA ASP A 73 -26.32 -37.73 38.74
C ASP A 73 -25.37 -36.70 38.14
N ILE A 74 -25.26 -35.52 38.78
CA ILE A 74 -24.32 -34.47 38.36
C ILE A 74 -22.87 -34.97 38.51
N ILE A 75 -22.52 -35.59 39.64
CA ILE A 75 -21.18 -36.14 39.88
C ILE A 75 -20.85 -37.22 38.85
N HIS A 76 -21.80 -38.08 38.52
CA HIS A 76 -21.58 -39.14 37.54
C HIS A 76 -21.36 -38.58 36.13
N ARG A 77 -22.15 -37.58 35.72
CA ARG A 77 -21.95 -36.85 34.45
C ARG A 77 -20.61 -36.09 34.42
N GLN A 78 -20.22 -35.48 35.52
CA GLN A 78 -18.92 -34.80 35.61
C GLN A 78 -17.76 -35.80 35.51
N THR A 79 -17.88 -36.95 36.17
CA THR A 79 -16.85 -38.00 36.14
C THR A 79 -16.62 -38.53 34.72
N THR A 80 -17.71 -38.84 34.01
CA THR A 80 -17.63 -39.32 32.62
C THR A 80 -17.05 -38.26 31.67
N LEU A 81 -17.38 -36.98 31.87
CA LEU A 81 -16.81 -35.89 31.07
C LEU A 81 -15.32 -35.65 31.37
N ILE A 82 -14.89 -35.81 32.62
CA ILE A 82 -13.47 -35.76 33.00
C ILE A 82 -12.70 -36.91 32.34
N GLU A 83 -13.25 -38.12 32.33
CA GLU A 83 -12.62 -39.27 31.69
C GLU A 83 -12.48 -39.09 30.16
N SER A 84 -13.53 -38.56 29.49
CA SER A 84 -13.46 -38.24 28.07
C SER A 84 -12.42 -37.17 27.77
N THR A 85 -12.43 -36.06 28.50
CA THR A 85 -11.45 -34.98 28.30
C THR A 85 -10.01 -35.42 28.56
N LYS A 86 -9.81 -36.35 29.50
CA LYS A 86 -8.50 -36.98 29.71
C LYS A 86 -8.06 -37.82 28.52
N ALA A 87 -8.98 -38.57 27.89
CA ALA A 87 -8.67 -39.34 26.68
C ALA A 87 -8.26 -38.42 25.52
N ASP A 88 -9.03 -37.34 25.28
CA ASP A 88 -8.74 -36.36 24.23
C ASP A 88 -7.36 -35.70 24.44
N LEU A 89 -6.98 -35.41 25.69
CA LEU A 89 -5.68 -34.84 26.02
C LEU A 89 -4.51 -35.80 25.73
N GLU A 90 -4.68 -37.11 25.97
CA GLU A 90 -3.65 -38.09 25.63
C GLU A 90 -3.52 -38.26 24.10
N GLU A 91 -4.61 -38.17 23.35
CA GLU A 91 -4.59 -38.15 21.87
C GLU A 91 -3.84 -36.93 21.33
N VAL A 92 -4.18 -35.73 21.81
CA VAL A 92 -3.48 -34.48 21.41
C VAL A 92 -1.99 -34.55 21.74
N LYS A 93 -1.63 -35.15 22.88
CA LYS A 93 -0.23 -35.34 23.27
C LYS A 93 0.48 -36.34 22.37
N HIS A 94 -0.21 -37.40 21.92
CA HIS A 94 0.33 -38.33 20.94
C HIS A 94 0.61 -37.61 19.60
N ASP A 95 -0.35 -36.86 19.09
CA ASP A 95 -0.21 -36.09 17.85
C ASP A 95 0.92 -35.06 17.94
N GLN A 96 1.06 -34.38 19.08
CA GLN A 96 2.15 -33.44 19.31
C GLN A 96 3.52 -34.12 19.24
N ASN A 97 3.64 -35.35 19.73
CA ASN A 97 4.90 -36.12 19.64
C ASN A 97 5.20 -36.54 18.20
N VAL A 98 4.18 -36.98 17.44
CA VAL A 98 4.33 -37.33 16.02
C VAL A 98 4.79 -36.11 15.20
N LEU A 99 4.18 -34.95 15.42
CA LEU A 99 4.57 -33.70 14.75
C LEU A 99 6.00 -33.27 15.10
N ARG A 100 6.43 -33.50 16.35
CA ARG A 100 7.81 -33.22 16.77
C ARG A 100 8.80 -34.12 16.02
N GLU A 101 8.52 -35.41 15.94
CA GLU A 101 9.36 -36.36 15.20
C GLU A 101 9.44 -36.02 13.70
N GLN A 102 8.31 -35.62 13.09
CA GLN A 102 8.29 -35.18 11.70
C GLN A 102 9.13 -33.91 11.47
N ASN A 103 9.05 -32.93 12.37
CA ASN A 103 9.88 -31.73 12.29
C ASN A 103 11.38 -32.04 12.42
N ASP A 104 11.75 -32.97 13.31
CA ASP A 104 13.14 -33.38 13.48
C ASP A 104 13.68 -34.05 12.20
N ARG A 105 12.88 -34.90 11.55
CA ARG A 105 13.22 -35.51 10.24
C ARG A 105 13.38 -34.46 9.14
N LEU A 106 12.46 -33.50 9.04
CA LEU A 106 12.55 -32.40 8.07
C LEU A 106 13.78 -31.53 8.30
N HIS A 107 14.14 -31.26 9.56
CA HIS A 107 15.34 -30.52 9.88
C HIS A 107 16.61 -31.26 9.45
N GLU A 108 16.65 -32.59 9.58
CA GLU A 108 17.76 -33.40 9.09
C GLU A 108 17.86 -33.38 7.56
N GLU A 109 16.74 -33.52 6.85
CA GLU A 109 16.70 -33.44 5.39
C GLU A 109 17.18 -32.08 4.87
N VAL A 110 16.73 -30.98 5.49
CA VAL A 110 17.18 -29.63 5.13
C VAL A 110 18.67 -29.47 5.39
N ARG A 111 19.20 -30.05 6.47
CA ARG A 111 20.65 -30.03 6.75
C ARG A 111 21.43 -30.82 5.71
N ALA A 112 20.96 -32.01 5.34
CA ALA A 112 21.57 -32.84 4.30
C ALA A 112 21.57 -32.15 2.93
N LEU A 113 20.47 -31.51 2.55
CA LEU A 113 20.36 -30.74 1.30
C LEU A 113 21.31 -29.53 1.28
N ARG A 114 21.47 -28.83 2.41
CA ARG A 114 22.45 -27.73 2.53
C ARG A 114 23.88 -28.22 2.36
N ALA A 115 24.24 -29.34 2.99
CA ALA A 115 25.56 -29.94 2.84
C ALA A 115 25.84 -30.36 1.38
N GLN A 116 24.84 -30.92 0.68
CA GLN A 116 24.95 -31.25 -0.75
C GLN A 116 25.20 -30.00 -1.61
N ILE A 117 24.52 -28.88 -1.33
CA ILE A 117 24.73 -27.62 -2.05
C ILE A 117 26.14 -27.05 -1.79
N GLU A 118 26.64 -27.15 -0.56
CA GLU A 118 27.99 -26.67 -0.20
C GLU A 118 29.12 -27.53 -0.81
N THR A 119 28.90 -28.83 -0.96
CA THR A 119 29.87 -29.76 -1.59
C THR A 119 29.84 -29.78 -3.12
N SER A 120 28.85 -29.14 -3.74
CA SER A 120 28.76 -29.04 -5.20
C SER A 120 29.74 -27.98 -5.73
N PRO A 121 30.69 -28.32 -6.63
CA PRO A 121 31.63 -27.35 -7.17
C PRO A 121 30.88 -26.29 -7.97
N GLN A 122 30.90 -25.05 -7.46
CA GLN A 122 30.39 -23.88 -8.17
C GLN A 122 31.19 -23.70 -9.47
N PRO A 123 30.55 -23.57 -10.65
CA PRO A 123 31.22 -22.93 -11.78
C PRO A 123 31.52 -21.48 -11.38
N ASN A 124 32.72 -21.02 -11.72
CA ASN A 124 33.35 -19.70 -11.48
C ASN A 124 32.46 -18.61 -10.84
N PRO A 125 32.97 -17.87 -9.83
CA PRO A 125 32.18 -16.86 -9.12
C PRO A 125 31.58 -15.82 -10.10
N PRO A 126 30.28 -15.51 -9.97
CA PRO A 126 29.66 -14.50 -10.81
C PRO A 126 30.35 -13.15 -10.57
N ARG A 127 30.75 -12.49 -11.66
CA ARG A 127 31.29 -11.13 -11.68
C ARG A 127 30.40 -10.23 -10.79
N THR A 128 31.01 -9.53 -9.85
CA THR A 128 30.31 -8.55 -9.02
C THR A 128 29.79 -7.41 -9.90
N TRP A 129 28.62 -6.85 -9.58
CA TRP A 129 28.07 -5.68 -10.26
C TRP A 129 29.05 -4.49 -10.27
N ALA A 130 29.89 -4.39 -9.25
CA ALA A 130 30.98 -3.41 -9.18
C ALA A 130 32.06 -3.65 -10.26
N ALA A 131 32.42 -4.90 -10.54
CA ALA A 131 33.36 -5.23 -11.62
C ALA A 131 32.76 -4.97 -13.00
N ILE A 132 31.45 -5.16 -13.18
CA ILE A 132 30.73 -4.85 -14.42
C ILE A 132 30.70 -3.33 -14.67
N ALA A 133 30.48 -2.51 -13.62
CA ALA A 133 30.50 -1.05 -13.73
C ALA A 133 31.90 -0.46 -13.96
N ALA A 134 32.96 -1.11 -13.47
CA ALA A 134 34.34 -0.69 -13.68
C ALA A 134 34.90 -1.10 -15.05
N SER A 135 34.31 -2.13 -15.68
CA SER A 135 34.67 -2.60 -17.03
C SER A 135 33.94 -1.74 -18.07
N GLY A 136 34.32 -0.48 -18.19
CA GLY A 136 33.74 0.44 -19.16
C GLY A 136 33.97 -0.03 -20.60
N THR A 137 32.98 -0.70 -21.18
CA THR A 137 32.66 -0.55 -22.60
C THR A 137 31.50 0.43 -22.68
N SER A 138 31.81 1.59 -23.26
CA SER A 138 30.88 2.67 -23.57
C SER A 138 29.87 2.22 -24.63
N ASP A 139 28.92 1.39 -24.25
CA ASP A 139 27.69 1.23 -24.99
C ASP A 139 26.63 2.16 -24.37
N PRO A 140 26.00 3.05 -25.14
CA PRO A 140 24.92 3.87 -24.65
C PRO A 140 23.84 2.93 -24.10
N GLN A 141 23.53 3.13 -22.82
CA GLN A 141 22.47 2.47 -22.08
C GLN A 141 21.28 2.21 -23.01
N PRO A 142 20.86 0.95 -23.23
CA PRO A 142 19.77 0.68 -24.13
C PRO A 142 18.58 1.47 -23.62
N SER A 143 17.98 2.24 -24.54
CA SER A 143 16.68 2.85 -24.35
C SER A 143 15.75 1.84 -23.68
N LEU A 144 14.81 2.32 -22.88
CA LEU A 144 13.72 1.53 -22.32
C LEU A 144 12.90 0.91 -23.48
N GLN A 145 13.44 -0.06 -24.20
CA GLN A 145 12.72 -0.88 -25.14
C GLN A 145 11.80 -1.74 -24.29
N ARG A 146 10.53 -1.35 -24.37
CA ARG A 146 9.39 -2.08 -23.87
C ARG A 146 9.57 -3.58 -24.19
N PRO A 147 9.25 -4.50 -23.26
CA PRO A 147 9.30 -5.92 -23.60
C PRO A 147 8.45 -6.17 -24.86
N GLU A 148 9.02 -6.85 -25.87
CA GLU A 148 8.37 -7.13 -27.16
C GLU A 148 6.96 -7.76 -27.04
N LYS A 149 6.63 -8.31 -25.86
CA LYS A 149 5.34 -8.93 -25.51
C LYS A 149 4.11 -8.03 -25.76
N ASP A 150 4.27 -6.71 -25.80
CA ASP A 150 3.16 -5.77 -26.02
C ASP A 150 2.85 -5.48 -27.51
N ARG A 151 3.70 -5.92 -28.46
CA ARG A 151 3.50 -5.58 -29.89
C ARG A 151 2.19 -6.13 -30.45
N ASN A 152 1.84 -7.37 -30.08
CA ASN A 152 0.64 -8.05 -30.57
C ASN A 152 -0.61 -7.74 -29.71
N CYS A 153 -0.53 -6.76 -28.81
CA CYS A 153 -1.61 -6.46 -27.89
C CYS A 153 -2.20 -5.07 -28.16
N VAL A 154 -3.51 -4.99 -27.99
CA VAL A 154 -4.28 -3.74 -28.01
C VAL A 154 -5.06 -3.64 -26.72
N ARG A 155 -5.03 -2.47 -26.07
CA ARG A 155 -5.77 -2.23 -24.84
C ARG A 155 -6.94 -1.29 -25.12
N ILE A 156 -8.11 -1.66 -24.64
CA ILE A 156 -9.34 -0.86 -24.76
C ILE A 156 -9.85 -0.49 -23.36
N SER A 157 -10.48 0.68 -23.28
CA SER A 157 -11.07 1.22 -22.06
C SER A 157 -12.51 1.58 -22.32
N THR A 158 -13.42 1.06 -21.50
CA THR A 158 -14.86 1.35 -21.57
C THR A 158 -15.25 2.23 -20.39
N GLN A 159 -16.08 3.25 -20.64
CA GLN A 159 -16.50 4.18 -19.61
C GLN A 159 -17.29 3.44 -18.51
N ARG A 160 -17.10 3.87 -17.25
CA ARG A 160 -17.91 3.38 -16.13
C ARG A 160 -19.27 4.06 -16.22
N LEU A 161 -20.35 3.30 -16.40
CA LEU A 161 -21.71 3.79 -16.17
C LEU A 161 -21.80 4.23 -14.70
N SER A 162 -22.41 5.39 -14.43
CA SER A 162 -22.47 6.05 -13.13
C SER A 162 -23.29 5.31 -12.06
N VAL A 163 -23.73 4.08 -12.33
CA VAL A 163 -24.55 3.28 -11.42
C VAL A 163 -23.64 2.42 -10.53
N ASP A 164 -23.87 2.47 -9.22
CA ASP A 164 -23.21 1.63 -8.24
C ASP A 164 -23.51 0.15 -8.57
N PRO A 165 -22.50 -0.75 -8.64
CA PRO A 165 -22.73 -2.18 -8.86
C PRO A 165 -23.70 -2.83 -7.86
N ARG A 166 -23.99 -2.19 -6.73
CA ARG A 166 -24.97 -2.67 -5.74
C ARG A 166 -26.43 -2.41 -6.11
N ASP A 167 -26.72 -1.50 -7.04
CA ASP A 167 -28.09 -1.10 -7.40
C ASP A 167 -28.60 -1.73 -8.70
N ASN A 168 -27.81 -2.59 -9.36
CA ASN A 168 -28.15 -3.08 -10.69
C ASN A 168 -28.84 -4.46 -10.66
N GLU A 169 -30.08 -4.47 -10.19
CA GLU A 169 -31.07 -5.54 -10.45
C GLU A 169 -31.61 -5.48 -11.91
N SER A 170 -31.22 -4.49 -12.73
CA SER A 170 -31.57 -4.44 -14.15
C SER A 170 -30.46 -5.05 -15.02
N ARG A 171 -30.59 -6.36 -15.24
CA ARG A 171 -29.97 -7.05 -16.39
C ARG A 171 -30.59 -6.53 -17.69
N GLU A 172 -30.03 -5.45 -18.25
CA GLU A 172 -30.00 -5.32 -19.72
C GLU A 172 -28.97 -6.32 -20.25
N GLY A 173 -29.40 -7.57 -20.38
CA GLY A 173 -28.55 -8.76 -20.49
C GLY A 173 -27.68 -8.91 -21.74
N ASN A 174 -27.63 -7.93 -22.65
CA ASN A 174 -26.95 -8.08 -23.96
C ASN A 174 -25.99 -6.95 -24.35
N SER A 175 -25.65 -6.02 -23.46
CA SER A 175 -24.78 -4.89 -23.82
C SER A 175 -23.33 -5.06 -23.36
N PHE A 176 -22.36 -4.83 -24.27
CA PHE A 176 -20.93 -4.83 -23.95
C PHE A 176 -20.64 -3.85 -22.80
N GLY A 177 -19.75 -4.21 -21.87
CA GLY A 177 -19.52 -3.40 -20.67
C GLY A 177 -18.16 -3.65 -20.03
N ARG A 178 -17.73 -2.72 -19.15
CA ARG A 178 -16.39 -2.71 -18.54
C ARG A 178 -16.06 -3.94 -17.68
N TYR A 179 -17.06 -4.61 -17.10
CA TYR A 179 -16.88 -5.68 -16.12
C TYR A 179 -17.48 -7.03 -16.57
N LEU A 180 -17.68 -7.23 -17.88
CA LEU A 180 -18.07 -8.54 -18.38
C LEU A 180 -16.91 -9.54 -18.19
N SER A 181 -17.27 -10.82 -18.07
CA SER A 181 -16.28 -11.90 -18.11
C SER A 181 -15.57 -11.91 -19.47
N THR A 182 -14.36 -12.47 -19.53
CA THR A 182 -13.62 -12.62 -20.78
C THR A 182 -14.42 -13.41 -21.81
N ASP A 183 -15.15 -14.44 -21.37
CA ASP A 183 -15.93 -15.31 -22.26
C ASP A 183 -17.12 -14.58 -22.87
N SER A 184 -17.78 -13.72 -22.10
CA SER A 184 -18.88 -12.88 -22.60
C SER A 184 -18.40 -11.70 -23.43
N ALA A 185 -17.23 -11.10 -23.10
CA ALA A 185 -16.68 -9.96 -23.83
C ALA A 185 -16.08 -10.34 -25.20
N ASN A 186 -15.56 -11.57 -25.32
CA ASN A 186 -14.90 -12.07 -26.52
C ASN A 186 -15.76 -12.04 -27.80
N PRO A 187 -17.00 -12.55 -27.82
CA PRO A 187 -17.84 -12.49 -29.01
C PRO A 187 -18.12 -11.04 -29.46
N TYR A 188 -18.36 -10.10 -28.54
CA TYR A 188 -18.56 -8.69 -28.89
C TYR A 188 -17.31 -8.07 -29.53
N ILE A 189 -16.13 -8.33 -28.96
CA ILE A 189 -14.86 -7.79 -29.49
C ILE A 189 -14.57 -8.36 -30.88
N ARG A 190 -14.82 -9.66 -31.10
CA ARG A 190 -14.67 -10.28 -32.42
C ARG A 190 -15.68 -9.75 -33.43
N SER A 191 -16.95 -9.63 -33.03
CA SER A 191 -18.00 -9.06 -33.89
C SER A 191 -17.70 -7.61 -34.27
N ALA A 192 -17.17 -6.83 -33.33
CA ALA A 192 -16.77 -5.45 -33.57
C ALA A 192 -15.61 -5.37 -34.56
N LEU A 193 -14.57 -6.21 -34.41
CA LEU A 193 -13.45 -6.23 -35.37
C LEU A 193 -13.89 -6.59 -36.79
N LEU A 194 -14.93 -7.42 -36.95
CA LEU A 194 -15.50 -7.78 -38.25
C LEU A 194 -16.32 -6.66 -38.90
N SER A 195 -16.76 -5.65 -38.15
CA SER A 195 -17.60 -4.58 -38.71
C SER A 195 -16.82 -3.56 -39.54
N ALA A 196 -15.52 -3.42 -39.28
CA ALA A 196 -14.65 -2.51 -40.01
C ALA A 196 -13.80 -3.30 -41.04
N PRO A 197 -13.86 -2.95 -42.35
CA PRO A 197 -13.12 -3.66 -43.40
C PRO A 197 -11.61 -3.81 -43.11
N PRO A 198 -10.89 -2.81 -42.56
CA PRO A 198 -9.46 -2.93 -42.28
C PRO A 198 -9.11 -3.92 -41.16
N THR A 199 -10.08 -4.32 -40.33
CA THR A 199 -9.85 -5.21 -39.18
C THR A 199 -10.55 -6.56 -39.32
N GLN A 200 -11.20 -6.83 -40.46
CA GLN A 200 -11.98 -8.03 -40.69
C GLN A 200 -11.14 -9.32 -40.62
N ASP A 201 -9.88 -9.25 -41.09
CA ASP A 201 -8.94 -10.38 -41.06
C ASP A 201 -8.20 -10.52 -39.71
N ALA A 202 -8.47 -9.64 -38.74
CA ALA A 202 -7.69 -9.56 -37.51
C ALA A 202 -7.95 -10.77 -36.58
N GLN A 203 -6.94 -11.61 -36.36
CA GLN A 203 -7.11 -12.83 -35.58
C GLN A 203 -6.83 -12.60 -34.09
N VAL A 204 -7.87 -12.69 -33.26
CA VAL A 204 -7.77 -12.59 -31.79
C VAL A 204 -7.34 -13.92 -31.17
N ALA A 205 -6.16 -13.93 -30.53
CA ALA A 205 -5.60 -15.06 -29.78
C ALA A 205 -6.20 -15.19 -28.36
N GLY A 206 -6.55 -14.08 -27.72
CA GLY A 206 -7.14 -14.11 -26.39
C GLY A 206 -7.43 -12.72 -25.82
N ILE A 207 -8.23 -12.66 -24.76
CA ILE A 207 -8.62 -11.41 -24.11
C ILE A 207 -8.35 -11.51 -22.61
N GLY A 208 -7.70 -10.50 -22.05
CA GLY A 208 -7.54 -10.29 -20.62
C GLY A 208 -8.39 -9.11 -20.14
N THR A 209 -8.73 -9.11 -18.86
CA THR A 209 -9.39 -7.96 -18.24
C THR A 209 -8.36 -6.95 -17.74
N THR A 210 -8.72 -5.67 -17.76
CA THR A 210 -7.94 -4.60 -17.17
C THR A 210 -8.82 -3.74 -16.28
N LYS A 211 -8.23 -2.87 -15.45
CA LYS A 211 -9.00 -1.98 -14.57
C LYS A 211 -10.07 -1.18 -15.33
N THR A 212 -9.79 -0.77 -16.56
CA THR A 212 -10.60 0.17 -17.34
C THR A 212 -11.33 -0.47 -18.51
N GLY A 213 -11.15 -1.76 -18.77
CA GLY A 213 -11.70 -2.45 -19.94
C GLY A 213 -10.95 -3.75 -20.19
N TYR A 214 -10.42 -3.95 -21.39
CA TYR A 214 -9.85 -5.24 -21.82
C TYR A 214 -8.49 -5.08 -22.51
N LEU A 215 -7.69 -6.15 -22.48
CA LEU A 215 -6.45 -6.31 -23.23
C LEU A 215 -6.70 -7.41 -24.27
N VAL A 216 -6.74 -7.04 -25.54
CA VAL A 216 -6.92 -7.95 -26.67
C VAL A 216 -5.55 -8.34 -27.20
N ARG A 217 -5.26 -9.64 -27.22
CA ARG A 217 -4.06 -10.20 -27.81
C ARG A 217 -4.39 -10.78 -29.18
N PHE A 218 -3.69 -10.32 -30.20
CA PHE A 218 -3.78 -10.84 -31.57
C PHE A 218 -2.74 -11.93 -31.80
N LYS A 219 -2.97 -12.79 -32.80
CA LYS A 219 -2.01 -13.83 -33.19
C LYS A 219 -0.79 -13.23 -33.85
N ASP A 220 -1.01 -12.27 -34.74
CA ASP A 220 0.03 -11.61 -35.52
C ASP A 220 0.13 -10.10 -35.21
N PRO A 221 1.31 -9.49 -35.37
CA PRO A 221 1.50 -8.05 -35.16
C PRO A 221 0.68 -7.18 -36.12
N GLY A 222 0.49 -7.61 -37.37
CA GLY A 222 -0.25 -6.86 -38.39
C GLY A 222 -1.71 -6.62 -38.02
N SER A 223 -2.38 -7.64 -37.49
CA SER A 223 -3.74 -7.56 -36.93
C SER A 223 -3.83 -6.58 -35.77
N ALA A 224 -2.82 -6.57 -34.88
CA ALA A 224 -2.77 -5.64 -33.76
C ALA A 224 -2.56 -4.19 -34.23
N GLU A 225 -1.77 -3.98 -35.27
CA GLU A 225 -1.53 -2.68 -35.88
C GLU A 225 -2.75 -2.16 -36.64
N ALA A 226 -3.40 -3.03 -37.44
CA ALA A 226 -4.65 -2.72 -38.12
C ALA A 226 -5.75 -2.30 -37.11
N ALA A 227 -5.91 -3.03 -36.02
CA ALA A 227 -6.87 -2.70 -34.95
C ALA A 227 -6.50 -1.43 -34.17
N ARG A 228 -5.21 -1.06 -34.15
CA ARG A 228 -4.72 0.16 -33.48
C ARG A 228 -4.92 1.40 -34.34
N ASN A 229 -4.71 1.28 -35.65
CA ASN A 229 -4.76 2.40 -36.59
C ASN A 229 -6.20 2.68 -37.07
N ASN A 230 -7.05 1.65 -37.12
CA ASN A 230 -8.45 1.78 -37.52
C ASN A 230 -9.32 1.63 -36.27
N THR A 231 -9.81 2.73 -35.70
CA THR A 231 -10.57 2.71 -34.43
C THR A 231 -12.08 2.56 -34.61
N GLU A 232 -12.57 2.44 -35.85
CA GLU A 232 -14.00 2.42 -36.17
C GLU A 232 -14.74 1.24 -35.52
N TRP A 233 -14.08 0.07 -35.43
CA TRP A 233 -14.62 -1.10 -34.75
C TRP A 233 -14.97 -0.84 -33.27
N LEU A 234 -14.34 0.13 -32.61
CA LEU A 234 -14.64 0.46 -31.22
C LEU A 234 -16.03 1.11 -31.06
N ASN A 235 -16.58 1.71 -32.12
CA ASN A 235 -17.90 2.33 -32.09
C ASN A 235 -19.00 1.28 -31.89
N GLU A 236 -18.85 0.10 -32.49
CA GLU A 236 -19.78 -1.04 -32.33
C GLU A 236 -19.84 -1.56 -30.89
N LEU A 237 -18.75 -1.45 -30.13
CA LEU A 237 -18.74 -1.82 -28.72
C LEU A 237 -19.55 -0.86 -27.84
N GLY A 238 -19.79 0.37 -28.33
CA GLY A 238 -20.51 1.40 -27.61
C GLY A 238 -19.88 1.80 -26.28
N LYS A 239 -20.68 2.47 -25.43
CA LYS A 239 -20.33 2.91 -24.05
C LYS A 239 -19.01 3.69 -23.96
N ASN A 240 -18.73 4.51 -24.97
CA ASN A 240 -17.49 5.30 -25.09
C ASN A 240 -16.25 4.44 -24.92
N THR A 241 -16.26 3.24 -25.50
CA THR A 241 -15.08 2.37 -25.55
C THR A 241 -14.03 3.00 -26.44
N LYS A 242 -12.82 3.19 -25.91
CA LYS A 242 -11.72 3.87 -26.57
C LYS A 242 -10.45 3.04 -26.50
N LEU A 243 -9.61 3.20 -27.52
CA LEU A 243 -8.25 2.68 -27.54
C LEU A 243 -7.43 3.36 -26.44
N VAL A 244 -6.72 2.58 -25.63
CA VAL A 244 -5.77 3.10 -24.64
C VAL A 244 -4.41 3.24 -25.31
N LYS A 245 -4.10 4.46 -25.76
CA LYS A 245 -2.76 4.80 -26.24
C LYS A 245 -1.79 4.97 -25.07
N PRO A 246 -0.52 4.54 -25.20
CA PRO A 246 0.50 4.86 -24.22
C PRO A 246 0.69 6.38 -24.18
N ARG A 247 0.68 6.95 -22.98
CA ARG A 247 0.83 8.39 -22.76
C ARG A 247 2.16 8.66 -22.07
N PHE A 248 3.02 9.41 -22.71
CA PHE A 248 4.34 9.75 -22.21
C PHE A 248 4.30 11.13 -21.57
N GLY A 249 4.17 11.15 -20.24
CA GLY A 249 3.96 12.38 -19.50
C GLY A 249 5.27 13.06 -19.09
N VAL A 250 5.31 14.38 -19.21
CA VAL A 250 6.30 15.26 -18.58
C VAL A 250 5.58 16.27 -17.68
N VAL A 251 6.31 16.78 -16.70
CA VAL A 251 5.84 17.81 -15.77
C VAL A 251 6.75 19.02 -15.91
N VAL A 252 6.17 20.15 -16.29
CA VAL A 252 6.87 21.42 -16.39
C VAL A 252 6.50 22.27 -15.18
N HIS A 253 7.49 22.61 -14.36
CA HIS A 253 7.26 23.41 -13.16
C HIS A 253 7.39 24.90 -13.46
N ARG A 254 6.62 25.70 -12.70
CA ARG A 254 6.63 27.17 -12.77
C ARG A 254 6.15 27.72 -14.12
N THR A 255 5.23 27.01 -14.78
CA THR A 255 4.57 27.50 -15.99
C THR A 255 3.61 28.64 -15.62
N PRO A 256 3.70 29.81 -16.28
CA PRO A 256 2.73 30.89 -16.09
C PRO A 256 1.32 30.42 -16.44
N THR A 257 0.35 30.68 -15.56
CA THR A 257 -1.03 30.24 -15.80
C THR A 257 -1.81 31.16 -16.72
N GLU A 258 -1.37 32.41 -16.86
CA GLU A 258 -2.00 33.42 -17.72
C GLU A 258 -1.85 33.10 -19.22
N ASN A 259 -0.83 32.32 -19.58
CA ASN A 259 -0.56 31.94 -20.97
C ASN A 259 -1.51 30.86 -21.50
N PHE A 260 -2.22 30.11 -20.62
CA PHE A 260 -3.05 28.99 -21.04
C PHE A 260 -4.38 28.91 -20.27
N ASP A 261 -5.48 29.06 -21.00
CA ASP A 261 -6.81 28.65 -20.54
C ASP A 261 -7.07 27.19 -20.92
N LEU A 262 -6.67 26.26 -20.05
CA LEU A 262 -6.91 24.83 -20.25
C LEU A 262 -8.35 24.39 -19.97
N GLU A 263 -9.19 25.24 -19.38
CA GLU A 263 -10.58 24.89 -19.07
C GLU A 263 -11.49 25.15 -20.29
N ASN A 264 -11.28 26.26 -21.02
CA ASN A 264 -12.09 26.60 -22.20
C ASN A 264 -11.35 26.47 -23.54
N ALA A 265 -10.02 26.57 -23.56
CA ALA A 265 -9.21 26.69 -24.78
C ALA A 265 -8.05 25.69 -24.85
N ASN A 266 -8.25 24.46 -24.37
CA ASN A 266 -7.20 23.43 -24.30
C ASN A 266 -6.58 23.12 -25.68
N SER A 267 -7.38 23.03 -26.74
CA SER A 267 -6.86 22.78 -28.10
C SER A 267 -5.95 23.90 -28.62
N GLN A 268 -6.28 25.16 -28.30
CA GLN A 268 -5.44 26.30 -28.66
C GLN A 268 -4.12 26.27 -27.88
N ALA A 269 -4.18 25.97 -26.57
CA ALA A 269 -2.97 25.82 -25.75
C ALA A 269 -2.04 24.71 -26.28
N ILE A 270 -2.59 23.58 -26.74
CA ILE A 270 -1.83 22.52 -27.39
C ILE A 270 -1.15 23.06 -28.66
N GLN A 271 -1.91 23.73 -29.52
CA GLN A 271 -1.37 24.26 -30.78
C GLN A 271 -0.25 25.29 -30.54
N THR A 272 -0.44 26.22 -29.62
CA THR A 272 0.59 27.21 -29.26
C THR A 272 1.88 26.55 -28.77
N ILE A 273 1.78 25.54 -27.89
CA ILE A 273 2.98 24.82 -27.43
C ILE A 273 3.63 24.06 -28.58
N MET A 274 2.84 23.44 -29.47
CA MET A 274 3.37 22.72 -30.62
C MET A 274 4.13 23.62 -31.59
N GLU A 275 3.61 24.82 -31.87
CA GLU A 275 4.22 25.82 -32.73
C GLU A 275 5.48 26.43 -32.10
N GLU A 276 5.42 26.86 -30.83
CA GLU A 276 6.56 27.51 -30.18
C GLU A 276 7.77 26.59 -29.93
N ASN A 277 7.59 25.27 -29.97
CA ASN A 277 8.63 24.28 -29.70
C ASN A 277 8.97 23.44 -30.93
N ASP A 278 8.47 23.82 -32.12
CA ASP A 278 8.66 23.14 -33.41
C ASP A 278 8.34 21.63 -33.36
N LEU A 279 7.38 21.23 -32.51
CA LEU A 279 7.13 19.82 -32.22
C LEU A 279 6.56 19.08 -33.42
N ALA A 280 5.74 19.77 -34.22
CA ALA A 280 5.18 19.19 -35.44
C ALA A 280 6.26 18.89 -36.49
N GLU A 281 7.27 19.75 -36.64
CA GLU A 281 8.39 19.54 -37.56
C GLU A 281 9.26 18.34 -37.13
N GLN A 282 9.39 18.13 -35.82
CA GLN A 282 10.06 16.98 -35.24
C GLN A 282 9.19 15.70 -35.24
N GLY A 283 7.94 15.78 -35.69
CA GLY A 283 7.01 14.64 -35.76
C GLY A 283 6.39 14.22 -34.43
N PHE A 284 6.38 15.10 -33.41
CA PHE A 284 5.82 14.81 -32.09
C PHE A 284 4.42 15.44 -31.92
N GLN A 285 3.51 14.74 -31.23
CA GLN A 285 2.16 15.23 -30.96
C GLN A 285 1.84 15.24 -29.46
N ILE A 286 1.17 16.30 -29.02
CA ILE A 286 0.66 16.41 -27.64
C ILE A 286 -0.79 15.89 -27.61
N GLU A 287 -1.04 14.86 -26.81
CA GLU A 287 -2.38 14.30 -26.62
C GLU A 287 -3.21 15.05 -25.57
N GLU A 288 -2.56 15.59 -24.54
CA GLU A 288 -3.25 16.24 -23.43
C GLU A 288 -2.35 17.24 -22.70
N LEU A 289 -2.97 18.33 -22.25
CA LEU A 289 -2.44 19.26 -21.26
C LEU A 289 -3.35 19.29 -20.04
N ALA A 290 -2.76 19.35 -18.85
CA ALA A 290 -3.53 19.55 -17.63
C ALA A 290 -2.71 20.22 -16.52
N TRP A 291 -3.35 21.12 -15.79
CA TRP A 291 -2.78 21.67 -14.57
C TRP A 291 -2.74 20.63 -13.45
N LEU A 292 -1.56 20.40 -12.87
CA LEU A 292 -1.38 19.48 -11.75
C LEU A 292 -1.74 20.18 -10.43
N LYS A 293 -3.04 20.33 -10.16
CA LYS A 293 -3.60 20.91 -8.93
C LYS A 293 -4.54 19.96 -8.18
N ARG A 294 -4.84 20.28 -6.92
CA ARG A 294 -5.99 19.70 -6.20
C ARG A 294 -7.27 20.31 -6.77
N LYS A 295 -8.35 19.53 -6.82
CA LYS A 295 -9.64 19.98 -7.38
C LYS A 295 -10.15 21.25 -6.71
N ASP A 296 -9.98 21.36 -5.40
CA ASP A 296 -10.54 22.45 -4.58
C ASP A 296 -9.61 23.67 -4.48
N LYS A 297 -8.51 23.70 -5.25
CA LYS A 297 -7.52 24.78 -5.17
C LYS A 297 -7.52 25.62 -6.44
N VAL A 298 -7.72 26.92 -6.28
CA VAL A 298 -7.54 27.90 -7.37
C VAL A 298 -6.08 27.93 -7.85
N LEU A 299 -5.90 28.14 -9.15
CA LEU A 299 -4.57 28.28 -9.75
C LEU A 299 -3.94 29.60 -9.31
N GLY A 300 -2.68 29.55 -8.89
CA GLY A 300 -1.88 30.76 -8.66
C GLY A 300 -1.17 31.18 -9.95
N LYS A 301 -0.48 32.34 -9.93
CA LYS A 301 0.26 32.90 -11.10
C LYS A 301 1.18 31.92 -11.84
N PHE A 302 1.74 30.96 -11.09
CA PHE A 302 2.54 29.87 -11.63
C PHE A 302 2.03 28.54 -11.12
N ALA A 303 1.96 27.54 -12.00
CA ALA A 303 1.56 26.18 -11.66
C ALA A 303 2.48 25.15 -12.32
N SER A 304 2.26 23.88 -11.99
CA SER A 304 2.93 22.78 -12.70
C SER A 304 2.00 22.27 -13.79
N LEU A 305 2.48 22.31 -15.03
CA LEU A 305 1.79 21.83 -16.21
C LEU A 305 2.18 20.37 -16.47
N GLY A 306 1.19 19.49 -16.59
CA GLY A 306 1.38 18.15 -17.14
C GLY A 306 1.17 18.19 -18.64
N ILE A 307 2.12 17.64 -19.40
CA ILE A 307 2.03 17.49 -20.85
C ILE A 307 2.18 16.00 -21.16
N TRP A 308 1.27 15.44 -21.97
CA TRP A 308 1.32 14.04 -22.38
C TRP A 308 1.50 13.93 -23.88
N PHE A 309 2.58 13.26 -24.28
CA PHE A 309 2.93 12.97 -25.67
C PHE A 309 2.42 11.59 -26.10
N ASP A 310 2.24 11.45 -27.41
CA ASP A 310 1.93 10.19 -28.09
C ASP A 310 3.15 9.25 -28.21
N SER A 311 4.34 9.81 -28.10
CA SER A 311 5.64 9.16 -28.29
C SER A 311 6.57 9.39 -27.08
N ALA A 312 7.45 8.41 -26.84
CA ALA A 312 8.43 8.52 -25.75
C ALA A 312 9.51 9.56 -26.12
N GLU A 313 9.81 9.62 -27.41
CA GLU A 313 10.77 10.51 -28.05
C GLU A 313 10.35 11.97 -27.87
N GLY A 314 9.07 12.31 -28.08
CA GLY A 314 8.56 13.66 -27.86
C GLY A 314 8.65 14.11 -26.39
N ALA A 315 8.36 13.19 -25.45
CA ALA A 315 8.56 13.47 -24.03
C ALA A 315 10.04 13.68 -23.67
N GLU A 316 10.95 12.88 -24.24
CA GLU A 316 12.39 13.00 -24.03
C GLU A 316 12.96 14.28 -24.65
N TYR A 317 12.44 14.70 -25.80
CA TYR A 317 12.80 15.95 -26.45
C TYR A 317 12.53 17.15 -25.53
N ILE A 318 11.35 17.24 -24.92
CA ILE A 318 11.03 18.32 -23.97
C ILE A 318 11.84 18.20 -22.67
N LEU A 319 12.18 16.99 -22.23
CA LEU A 319 13.06 16.80 -21.06
C LEU A 319 14.47 17.35 -21.28
N ASN A 320 15.02 17.15 -22.48
CA ASN A 320 16.38 17.57 -22.82
C ASN A 320 16.46 19.04 -23.22
N ASN A 321 15.46 19.54 -23.97
CA ASN A 321 15.48 20.89 -24.50
C ASN A 321 14.78 21.89 -23.57
N GLY A 322 13.88 21.46 -22.69
CA GLY A 322 13.01 22.36 -21.92
C GLY A 322 11.73 22.70 -22.68
N LEU A 323 10.92 23.61 -22.12
CA LEU A 323 9.67 24.07 -22.73
C LEU A 323 9.72 25.57 -23.02
N LEU A 324 9.37 25.98 -24.24
CA LEU A 324 9.13 27.36 -24.65
C LEU A 324 7.64 27.69 -24.57
N VAL A 325 7.31 28.80 -23.91
CA VAL A 325 5.93 29.30 -23.75
C VAL A 325 5.91 30.82 -23.74
N GLY A 326 5.20 31.46 -24.67
CA GLY A 326 5.13 32.91 -24.82
C GLY A 326 6.52 33.55 -24.88
N GLN A 327 7.42 33.00 -25.71
CA GLN A 327 8.83 33.42 -25.82
C GLN A 327 9.69 33.21 -24.56
N ARG A 328 9.15 32.57 -23.53
CA ARG A 328 9.87 32.26 -22.28
C ARG A 328 10.35 30.82 -22.26
N TYR A 329 11.63 30.67 -21.95
CA TYR A 329 12.25 29.37 -21.69
C TYR A 329 12.00 28.85 -20.27
N ILE A 330 11.59 27.58 -20.15
CA ILE A 330 11.38 26.86 -18.89
C ILE A 330 12.16 25.54 -18.92
N GLY A 331 13.34 25.53 -18.29
CA GLY A 331 14.17 24.32 -18.14
C GLY A 331 13.79 23.41 -16.97
N SER A 332 12.79 23.78 -16.15
CA SER A 332 12.38 22.98 -14.98
C SER A 332 11.38 21.88 -15.39
N VAL A 333 11.85 20.92 -16.17
CA VAL A 333 11.06 19.80 -16.69
C VAL A 333 11.47 18.50 -16.00
N GLU A 334 10.50 17.71 -15.55
CA GLU A 334 10.71 16.39 -14.95
C GLU A 334 9.83 15.34 -15.63
N ARG A 335 10.32 14.10 -15.75
CA ARG A 335 9.51 13.00 -16.29
C ARG A 335 8.36 12.72 -15.33
N ARG A 336 7.14 12.56 -15.86
CA ARG A 336 5.97 12.28 -15.04
C ARG A 336 5.97 10.83 -14.57
N GLU A 337 6.56 10.59 -13.40
CA GLU A 337 6.47 9.29 -12.75
C GLU A 337 5.09 9.08 -12.14
N ILE A 338 4.40 8.01 -12.57
CA ILE A 338 3.27 7.49 -11.81
C ILE A 338 3.83 6.91 -10.52
N LYS A 339 3.84 7.71 -9.45
CA LYS A 339 4.26 7.25 -8.12
C LYS A 339 3.52 5.96 -7.80
N LYS A 340 4.27 4.88 -7.60
CA LYS A 340 3.72 3.59 -7.16
C LYS A 340 2.95 3.90 -5.87
N LYS A 341 1.62 3.70 -5.89
CA LYS A 341 0.81 3.90 -4.69
C LYS A 341 1.06 2.72 -3.74
N ARG A 342 1.06 2.98 -2.43
CA ARG A 342 1.04 1.91 -1.42
C ARG A 342 -0.31 1.21 -1.49
N CYS A 343 -0.29 -0.11 -1.49
CA CYS A 343 -1.47 -0.93 -1.31
C CYS A 343 -2.01 -0.65 0.10
N PHE A 344 -3.19 -0.04 0.23
CA PHE A 344 -3.79 0.21 1.55
C PHE A 344 -4.17 -1.07 2.31
N ARG A 345 -4.22 -2.22 1.62
CA ARG A 345 -4.45 -3.53 2.23
C ARG A 345 -3.19 -4.21 2.74
N CYS A 346 -2.02 -4.09 2.10
CA CYS A 346 -0.81 -4.80 2.56
C CYS A 346 0.37 -3.88 2.91
N GLN A 347 0.20 -2.58 2.70
CA GLN A 347 1.19 -1.51 2.84
C GLN A 347 2.42 -1.60 1.90
N ARG A 348 2.48 -2.57 0.98
CA ARG A 348 3.54 -2.71 -0.02
C ARG A 348 3.25 -1.90 -1.29
N PHE A 349 4.29 -1.55 -2.04
CA PHE A 349 4.18 -0.87 -3.33
C PHE A 349 4.06 -1.88 -4.49
N GLY A 350 3.54 -1.42 -5.63
CA GLY A 350 3.51 -2.21 -6.87
C GLY A 350 2.16 -2.86 -7.19
N HIS A 351 1.20 -2.83 -6.26
CA HIS A 351 -0.18 -3.20 -6.53
C HIS A 351 -1.13 -2.33 -5.68
N LEU A 352 -2.40 -2.28 -6.06
CA LEU A 352 -3.43 -1.53 -5.33
C LEU A 352 -4.22 -2.47 -4.41
N ALA A 353 -4.87 -1.92 -3.39
CA ALA A 353 -5.59 -2.70 -2.37
C ALA A 353 -6.59 -3.72 -2.94
N TRP A 354 -7.25 -3.41 -4.05
CA TRP A 354 -8.21 -4.29 -4.71
C TRP A 354 -7.58 -5.51 -5.41
N SER A 355 -6.29 -5.44 -5.76
CA SER A 355 -5.56 -6.53 -6.42
C SER A 355 -4.96 -7.52 -5.42
N TYR A 356 -5.00 -7.19 -4.13
CA TYR A 356 -4.43 -8.00 -3.05
C TYR A 356 -5.50 -8.91 -2.46
N LYS A 357 -5.30 -10.24 -2.62
CA LYS A 357 -6.22 -11.29 -2.15
C LYS A 357 -5.81 -11.91 -0.81
N GLU A 358 -4.67 -11.49 -0.25
CA GLU A 358 -4.10 -12.03 0.98
C GLU A 358 -4.54 -11.24 2.23
N THR A 359 -3.99 -11.60 3.40
CA THR A 359 -4.36 -11.04 4.71
C THR A 359 -4.07 -9.54 4.80
N PRO A 360 -5.10 -8.72 5.10
CA PRO A 360 -4.93 -7.27 5.19
C PRO A 360 -4.04 -6.90 6.39
N ARG A 361 -3.26 -5.83 6.23
CA ARG A 361 -2.35 -5.26 7.20
C ARG A 361 -2.71 -3.79 7.42
N CYS A 362 -3.06 -3.47 8.65
CA CYS A 362 -3.50 -2.14 9.05
C CYS A 362 -2.39 -1.11 8.84
N GLY A 363 -2.67 -0.01 8.13
CA GLY A 363 -1.70 1.08 7.94
C GLY A 363 -1.40 1.89 9.20
N HIS A 364 -2.16 1.67 10.28
CA HIS A 364 -2.02 2.36 11.57
C HIS A 364 -1.24 1.53 12.57
N CYS A 365 -1.69 0.31 12.88
CA CYS A 365 -1.09 -0.56 13.90
C CYS A 365 -0.45 -1.85 13.35
N ALA A 366 -0.44 -2.01 12.03
CA ALA A 366 0.15 -3.13 11.31
C ALA A 366 -0.35 -4.54 11.69
N GLY A 367 -1.46 -4.61 12.44
CA GLY A 367 -2.18 -5.85 12.72
C GLY A 367 -2.88 -6.42 11.49
N GLN A 368 -3.29 -7.69 11.58
CA GLN A 368 -4.00 -8.41 10.52
C GLN A 368 -5.48 -8.02 10.47
N HIS A 369 -5.76 -6.77 10.12
CA HIS A 369 -7.10 -6.23 9.94
C HIS A 369 -7.06 -5.01 9.03
N GLU A 370 -8.23 -4.60 8.54
CA GLU A 370 -8.39 -3.36 7.78
C GLU A 370 -8.40 -2.15 8.71
N ARG A 371 -7.89 -1.00 8.26
CA ARG A 371 -7.74 0.21 9.10
C ARG A 371 -9.04 0.64 9.78
N GLU A 372 -10.18 0.42 9.13
CA GLU A 372 -11.53 0.73 9.64
C GLU A 372 -11.89 -0.08 10.88
N ARG A 373 -11.33 -1.28 11.02
CA ARG A 373 -11.51 -2.17 12.18
C ARG A 373 -10.36 -2.08 13.18
N CYS A 374 -9.57 -1.01 13.10
CA CYS A 374 -8.49 -0.79 14.05
C CYS A 374 -9.08 -0.34 15.40
N PRO A 375 -8.78 -1.04 16.51
CA PRO A 375 -9.35 -0.69 17.81
C PRO A 375 -8.95 0.75 18.23
N PRO A 376 -9.89 1.52 18.82
CA PRO A 376 -9.59 2.86 19.34
C PRO A 376 -8.51 2.81 20.43
N GLY A 377 -7.62 3.81 20.47
CA GLY A 377 -6.55 3.89 21.49
C GLY A 377 -5.29 3.08 21.21
N VAL A 378 -5.26 2.29 20.13
CA VAL A 378 -4.06 1.54 19.72
C VAL A 378 -3.03 2.53 19.14
N ARG A 379 -1.92 2.74 19.87
CA ARG A 379 -0.72 3.42 19.34
C ARG A 379 -0.21 2.65 18.12
N ALA A 380 0.28 3.36 17.10
CA ALA A 380 0.82 2.75 15.90
C ALA A 380 1.90 1.69 16.24
N ARG A 381 1.54 0.41 16.19
CA ARG A 381 2.45 -0.73 16.34
C ARG A 381 2.87 -1.26 14.97
N VAL A 382 4.03 -1.91 14.95
CA VAL A 382 4.67 -2.51 13.76
C VAL A 382 4.53 -4.03 13.92
N PRO A 383 4.35 -4.84 12.85
CA PRO A 383 4.15 -6.27 13.00
C PRO A 383 5.49 -6.93 13.36
N ASN A 384 5.51 -7.47 14.59
CA ASN A 384 6.33 -8.49 15.25
C ASN A 384 7.85 -8.49 14.94
N THR A 385 8.77 -8.26 15.90
CA THR A 385 9.10 -9.18 17.01
C THR A 385 8.85 -10.64 16.64
N ILE A 386 9.66 -11.13 15.70
CA ILE A 386 10.11 -12.51 15.77
C ILE A 386 10.80 -12.67 17.13
N ASP A 387 10.54 -13.78 17.80
CA ASP A 387 11.27 -14.28 18.98
C ASP A 387 12.77 -14.36 18.70
N LEU A 388 13.43 -13.21 18.70
CA LEU A 388 14.82 -13.14 19.07
C LEU A 388 14.80 -13.04 20.59
N GLN A 389 15.25 -14.12 21.23
CA GLN A 389 16.04 -14.07 22.45
C GLN A 389 16.59 -12.66 22.70
N PRO A 390 16.48 -12.09 23.90
CA PRO A 390 16.95 -10.74 24.18
C PRO A 390 18.43 -10.68 23.80
N TYR A 391 18.75 -10.13 22.63
CA TYR A 391 20.12 -9.86 22.24
C TYR A 391 20.58 -8.76 23.17
N GLN A 392 21.30 -9.18 24.22
CA GLN A 392 22.15 -8.39 25.09
C GLN A 392 23.28 -7.74 24.28
N MET A 393 22.95 -6.88 23.32
CA MET A 393 23.94 -6.21 22.46
C MET A 393 23.81 -4.68 22.42
N LEU A 394 23.02 -4.08 23.32
CA LEU A 394 23.07 -2.63 23.53
C LEU A 394 24.22 -2.19 24.46
N GLU A 395 25.22 -3.04 24.73
CA GLU A 395 26.22 -2.70 25.75
C GLU A 395 27.59 -2.22 25.25
N LYS A 396 27.97 -2.27 23.95
CA LYS A 396 29.35 -1.87 23.57
C LYS A 396 29.59 -1.00 22.33
N TYR A 397 28.71 -0.91 21.32
CA TYR A 397 29.03 -0.17 20.09
C TYR A 397 27.84 0.58 19.47
N LEU A 398 28.08 1.82 19.05
CA LEU A 398 27.11 2.67 18.34
C LEU A 398 27.19 2.40 16.82
N ARG A 399 26.09 1.96 16.20
CA ARG A 399 26.04 1.65 14.76
C ARG A 399 25.57 2.85 13.96
N ILE A 400 26.49 3.49 13.25
CA ILE A 400 26.23 4.69 12.45
C ILE A 400 26.39 4.37 10.97
N LEU A 401 25.47 4.85 10.14
CA LEU A 401 25.60 4.81 8.69
C LEU A 401 25.55 6.22 8.13
N GLN A 402 26.59 6.61 7.40
CA GLN A 402 26.66 7.89 6.69
C GLN A 402 26.52 7.69 5.19
N LEU A 403 25.58 8.39 4.56
CA LEU A 403 25.31 8.26 3.15
C LEU A 403 24.90 9.59 2.50
N ASN A 404 25.36 9.78 1.27
CA ASN A 404 24.90 10.86 0.40
C ASN A 404 23.74 10.37 -0.48
N MET A 405 22.58 11.01 -0.33
CA MET A 405 21.35 10.63 -1.04
C MET A 405 21.25 11.23 -2.44
N MET A 406 22.15 12.15 -2.81
CA MET A 406 22.17 12.85 -4.10
C MET A 406 20.79 13.41 -4.47
N LYS A 407 20.04 13.91 -3.47
CA LYS A 407 18.68 14.45 -3.62
C LYS A 407 17.64 13.44 -4.13
N SER A 408 17.96 12.13 -4.15
CA SER A 408 17.09 11.08 -4.68
C SER A 408 15.99 10.69 -3.68
N GLY A 409 14.74 10.98 -4.05
CA GLY A 409 13.53 10.57 -3.32
C GLY A 409 13.45 9.05 -3.15
N PRO A 410 13.50 8.26 -4.24
CA PRO A 410 13.42 6.80 -4.17
C PRO A 410 14.51 6.17 -3.31
N ARG A 411 15.75 6.68 -3.34
CA ARG A 411 16.86 6.17 -2.53
C ARG A 411 16.61 6.40 -1.04
N MET A 412 16.16 7.60 -0.68
CA MET A 412 15.82 7.93 0.71
C MET A 412 14.64 7.10 1.22
N GLU A 413 13.61 6.88 0.39
CA GLU A 413 12.47 6.04 0.73
C GLU A 413 12.85 4.56 0.86
N ALA A 414 13.72 4.04 0.01
CA ALA A 414 14.23 2.68 0.13
C ALA A 414 15.01 2.49 1.44
N LEU A 415 15.98 3.38 1.70
CA LEU A 415 16.83 3.32 2.90
C LEU A 415 16.01 3.34 4.19
N ILE A 416 15.08 4.29 4.33
CA ILE A 416 14.37 4.49 5.60
C ILE A 416 13.33 3.40 5.89
N ASN A 417 12.89 2.67 4.86
CA ASN A 417 11.93 1.56 5.00
C ASN A 417 12.60 0.17 4.96
N ASP A 418 13.91 0.09 4.70
CA ASP A 418 14.67 -1.16 4.72
C ASP A 418 14.61 -1.80 6.12
N PRO A 419 14.25 -3.09 6.24
CA PRO A 419 14.32 -3.80 7.52
C PRO A 419 15.71 -3.75 8.18
N GLN A 420 16.79 -3.83 7.40
CA GLN A 420 18.17 -3.81 7.90
C GLN A 420 18.57 -2.44 8.44
N SER A 421 17.99 -1.34 7.91
CA SER A 421 18.30 -0.01 8.43
C SER A 421 17.82 0.18 9.86
N ARG A 422 16.84 -0.62 10.32
CA ARG A 422 16.36 -0.62 11.72
C ARG A 422 17.36 -1.17 12.71
N GLU A 423 18.37 -1.91 12.23
CA GLU A 423 19.47 -2.37 13.05
C GLU A 423 20.45 -1.23 13.37
N LEU A 424 20.41 -0.11 12.67
CA LEU A 424 21.29 1.04 12.90
C LEU A 424 20.78 1.93 14.03
N ASP A 425 21.71 2.58 14.73
CA ASP A 425 21.44 3.53 15.82
C ASP A 425 21.23 4.94 15.29
N VAL A 426 22.05 5.34 14.32
CA VAL A 426 22.05 6.69 13.74
C VAL A 426 22.26 6.63 12.23
N LEU A 427 21.48 7.41 11.49
CA LEU A 427 21.73 7.69 10.07
C LEU A 427 22.18 9.14 9.89
N LEU A 428 23.31 9.33 9.21
CA LEU A 428 23.84 10.62 8.80
C LEU A 428 23.58 10.80 7.30
N ILE A 429 22.67 11.70 6.96
CA ILE A 429 22.20 11.88 5.58
C ILE A 429 22.73 13.18 5.02
N GLN A 430 23.49 13.09 3.93
CA GLN A 430 23.91 14.23 3.12
C GLN A 430 23.04 14.35 1.86
N GLU A 431 22.77 15.59 1.45
CA GLU A 431 21.95 15.94 0.27
C GLU A 431 20.60 15.18 0.24
N PRO A 432 19.76 15.34 1.28
CA PRO A 432 18.49 14.65 1.38
C PRO A 432 17.52 15.07 0.26
N SER A 433 16.62 14.17 -0.08
CA SER A 433 15.48 14.51 -0.93
C SER A 433 14.47 15.38 -0.17
N ILE A 434 13.73 16.18 -0.92
CA ILE A 434 12.59 16.92 -0.42
C ILE A 434 11.31 16.33 -1.01
N THR A 435 10.31 16.10 -0.17
CA THR A 435 9.03 15.61 -0.66
C THR A 435 8.28 16.71 -1.39
N THR A 436 7.23 16.33 -2.13
CA THR A 436 6.32 17.27 -2.80
C THR A 436 5.71 18.31 -1.85
N TYR A 437 5.62 18.01 -0.55
CA TYR A 437 5.11 18.91 0.48
C TYR A 437 6.17 19.82 1.08
N ARG A 438 7.36 19.93 0.46
CA ARG A 438 8.46 20.75 0.98
C ARG A 438 8.91 20.32 2.39
N THR A 439 8.75 19.03 2.70
CA THR A 439 9.17 18.43 3.97
C THR A 439 10.14 17.28 3.72
N HIS A 440 10.95 16.96 4.72
CA HIS A 440 11.79 15.76 4.72
C HIS A 440 11.01 14.54 5.20
N ILE A 441 11.49 13.35 4.85
CA ILE A 441 10.80 12.09 5.14
C ILE A 441 10.79 11.87 6.66
N ASN A 442 9.59 11.86 7.24
CA ASN A 442 9.38 11.43 8.62
C ASN A 442 9.02 9.95 8.64
N HIS A 443 9.61 9.19 9.56
CA HIS A 443 9.35 7.77 9.71
C HIS A 443 9.17 7.42 11.19
N SER A 444 8.27 6.49 11.50
CA SER A 444 7.88 6.18 12.88
C SER A 444 9.01 5.58 13.72
N ALA A 445 9.98 4.92 13.09
CA ALA A 445 11.15 4.34 13.76
C ALA A 445 12.29 5.34 14.02
N TRP A 446 12.21 6.58 13.53
CA TRP A 446 13.30 7.54 13.63
C TRP A 446 12.87 8.88 14.24
N HIS A 447 13.77 9.51 14.98
CA HIS A 447 13.74 10.92 15.36
C HIS A 447 14.58 11.71 14.36
N LEU A 448 13.96 12.68 13.70
CA LEU A 448 14.61 13.52 12.69
C LEU A 448 15.13 14.80 13.34
N SER A 449 16.43 15.02 13.27
CA SER A 449 17.12 16.27 13.62
C SER A 449 17.55 17.01 12.35
N ARG A 450 17.33 18.32 12.35
CA ARG A 450 17.58 19.24 11.21
C ARG A 450 18.58 20.32 11.62
N PRO A 451 19.19 21.04 10.68
CA PRO A 451 19.90 22.26 11.02
C PRO A 451 18.99 23.22 11.80
N THR A 452 19.55 23.89 12.81
CA THR A 452 18.81 24.76 13.73
C THR A 452 18.77 26.22 13.30
N THR A 453 19.66 26.62 12.37
CA THR A 453 19.68 27.98 11.83
C THR A 453 18.36 28.27 11.10
N GLN A 454 17.76 29.42 11.42
CA GLN A 454 16.51 29.85 10.84
C GLN A 454 16.78 30.43 9.45
N THR A 455 16.56 29.63 8.41
CA THR A 455 16.66 30.07 7.02
C THR A 455 15.31 30.00 6.33
N ASP A 456 14.98 30.97 5.48
CA ASP A 456 13.85 30.88 4.54
C ASP A 456 14.02 29.74 3.50
N ALA A 457 15.19 29.09 3.50
CA ALA A 457 15.47 27.92 2.70
C ALA A 457 14.75 26.68 3.24
N VAL A 458 13.87 26.12 2.42
CA VAL A 458 13.16 24.85 2.67
C VAL A 458 14.09 23.63 2.50
N ARG A 459 15.37 23.84 2.18
CA ARG A 459 16.28 22.78 1.73
C ARG A 459 17.52 22.74 2.60
N PHE A 460 17.58 21.74 3.48
CA PHE A 460 18.78 21.40 4.24
C PHE A 460 19.67 20.43 3.45
N ARG A 461 20.99 20.61 3.53
CA ARG A 461 21.95 19.66 2.94
C ARG A 461 22.36 18.52 3.87
N SER A 462 22.01 18.60 5.15
CA SER A 462 22.23 17.51 6.10
C SER A 462 21.00 17.23 6.95
N LEU A 463 20.79 15.95 7.24
CA LEU A 463 19.79 15.47 8.20
C LEU A 463 20.40 14.37 9.05
N LEU A 464 19.90 14.28 10.28
CA LEU A 464 20.27 13.24 11.24
C LEU A 464 19.01 12.48 11.62
N TYR A 465 19.07 11.15 11.54
CA TYR A 465 18.01 10.28 12.06
C TYR A 465 18.55 9.45 13.22
N VAL A 466 17.99 9.65 14.41
CA VAL A 466 18.31 8.83 15.59
C VAL A 466 17.21 7.79 15.75
N ASN A 467 17.58 6.52 15.90
CA ASN A 467 16.59 5.45 16.04
C ASN A 467 15.80 5.62 17.34
N ARG A 468 14.46 5.50 17.29
CA ARG A 468 13.60 5.68 18.47
C ARG A 468 13.80 4.63 19.57
N ARG A 469 14.56 3.56 19.29
CA ARG A 469 15.03 2.63 20.33
C ARG A 469 15.97 3.30 21.33
N ILE A 470 16.64 4.38 20.93
CA ILE A 470 17.47 5.20 21.81
C ILE A 470 16.56 6.17 22.55
N SER A 471 16.58 6.10 23.88
CA SER A 471 15.75 6.95 24.73
C SER A 471 15.97 8.43 24.43
N THR A 472 14.89 9.22 24.42
CA THR A 472 14.94 10.68 24.30
C THR A 472 15.64 11.35 25.48
N SER A 473 15.85 10.63 26.60
CA SER A 473 16.69 11.08 27.73
C SER A 473 18.19 10.86 27.52
N SER A 474 18.58 10.14 26.46
CA SER A 474 19.97 9.73 26.15
C SER A 474 20.54 10.46 24.93
N HIS A 475 19.81 11.40 24.35
CA HIS A 475 20.29 12.23 23.26
C HIS A 475 19.61 13.60 23.22
N ARG A 476 20.31 14.60 22.67
CA ARG A 476 19.77 15.94 22.45
C ARG A 476 20.35 16.54 21.18
N GLN A 477 19.49 17.17 20.40
CA GLN A 477 19.91 17.97 19.26
C GLN A 477 20.65 19.22 19.75
N LEU A 478 21.82 19.48 19.18
CA LEU A 478 22.63 20.66 19.49
C LEU A 478 22.32 21.78 18.50
N PRO A 479 22.10 23.02 18.99
CA PRO A 479 22.06 24.16 18.11
C PRO A 479 23.46 24.43 17.55
N TYR A 480 23.55 24.55 16.23
CA TYR A 480 24.76 24.94 15.53
C TYR A 480 24.40 26.01 14.49
N ASP A 481 25.20 27.07 14.43
CA ASP A 481 24.93 28.21 13.55
C ASP A 481 25.50 27.98 12.14
N HIS A 482 24.98 26.95 11.47
CA HIS A 482 25.26 26.69 10.06
C HIS A 482 24.06 26.01 9.38
N PRO A 483 23.58 26.54 8.23
CA PRO A 483 22.36 26.06 7.58
C PRO A 483 22.45 24.62 7.04
N ASP A 484 23.68 24.13 6.84
CA ASP A 484 23.95 22.79 6.32
C ASP A 484 24.47 21.81 7.38
N VAL A 485 24.47 22.16 8.67
CA VAL A 485 24.95 21.28 9.74
C VAL A 485 23.82 20.95 10.70
N ALA A 486 23.54 19.65 10.85
CA ALA A 486 22.74 19.10 11.94
C ALA A 486 23.68 18.41 12.94
N ALA A 487 23.45 18.61 14.23
CA ALA A 487 24.27 18.01 15.28
C ALA A 487 23.39 17.40 16.37
N VAL A 488 23.81 16.23 16.88
CA VAL A 488 23.16 15.53 18.00
C VAL A 488 24.26 15.07 18.96
N LYS A 489 24.06 15.31 20.26
CA LYS A 489 24.84 14.71 21.34
C LYS A 489 24.11 13.45 21.82
N ILE A 490 24.80 12.33 21.93
CA ILE A 490 24.29 11.06 22.46
C ILE A 490 25.17 10.67 23.65
N TRP A 491 24.57 10.17 24.72
CA TRP A 491 25.29 9.77 25.94
C TRP A 491 24.70 8.48 26.53
N THR A 492 25.52 7.76 27.30
CA THR A 492 25.13 6.55 28.01
C THR A 492 24.59 6.89 29.41
N ALA A 493 23.85 5.98 30.04
CA ALA A 493 23.29 6.19 31.38
C ALA A 493 24.34 6.57 32.44
N ASP A 494 25.57 6.08 32.31
CA ASP A 494 26.68 6.36 33.24
C ASP A 494 27.26 7.78 33.12
N SER A 495 26.90 8.51 32.06
CA SER A 495 27.45 9.83 31.72
C SER A 495 26.46 10.99 31.91
N GLN A 496 25.36 10.76 32.66
CA GLN A 496 24.38 11.80 33.00
C GLN A 496 24.81 12.76 34.12
N ARG A 497 25.95 12.53 34.78
CA ARG A 497 26.59 13.54 35.63
C ARG A 497 27.52 14.35 34.74
N TRP A 498 27.44 15.68 34.84
CA TRP A 498 28.28 16.76 34.27
C TRP A 498 27.42 17.77 33.50
#